data_AF-A0A531LWH0-F1
#
_entry.id   AF-A0A531LWH0-F1
#
_cell.length_a   1.000
_cell.length_b   1.000
_cell.length_c   1.000
_cell.angle_alpha   90.00
_cell.angle_beta   90.00
_cell.angle_gamma   90.00
#
_symmetry.space_group_name_H-M   'P 1'
#
loop_
_entity.id
_entity.type
_entity.pdbx_description
1 polymer ?
#
loop_
_entity_poly.entity_id
_entity_poly.type
_entity_poly.pdbx_seq_one_letter_code
_entity_poly.pdbx_strand_id
1 'polypeptide(L)' 'MSLLELEKYGSDLLTITDEDRELGFKHVFQTRITKETTGERIRSPMGMFTKEQTFIDNDCQLLLDHLAKFYAN' A
#
# COMPACT_ATOMS: atom_id res chain seq x y z
N MET A 1 -5.82 -2.61 -8.14
CA MET A 1 -5.47 -1.20 -8.42
C MET A 1 -4.76 -1.16 -9.78
N SER A 2 -5.04 -0.14 -10.61
CA SER A 2 -4.37 -0.04 -11.91
C SER A 2 -2.88 0.25 -11.72
N LEU A 3 -2.04 -0.28 -12.60
CA LEU A 3 -0.60 -0.07 -12.47
C LEU A 3 -0.19 1.40 -12.62
N LEU A 4 -0.84 2.13 -13.54
CA LEU A 4 -0.56 3.55 -13.75
C LEU A 4 -0.78 4.39 -12.48
N GLU A 5 -1.72 4.00 -11.63
CA GLU A 5 -1.91 4.66 -10.33
C GLU A 5 -0.84 4.21 -9.33
N LEU A 6 -0.51 2.92 -9.28
CA LEU A 6 0.49 2.37 -8.37
C LEU A 6 1.89 2.93 -8.62
N GLU A 7 2.29 3.12 -9.88
CA GLU A 7 3.60 3.66 -10.25
C GLU A 7 3.84 5.11 -9.78
N LYS A 8 2.77 5.84 -9.43
CA LYS A 8 2.89 7.18 -8.82
C LYS A 8 3.40 7.13 -7.37
N TYR A 9 3.34 5.96 -6.74
CA TYR A 9 3.71 5.75 -5.34
C TYR A 9 4.99 4.92 -5.27
N GLY A 10 6.08 5.52 -4.77
CA GLY A 10 7.36 4.83 -4.55
C GLY A 10 7.43 4.16 -3.17
N SER A 11 6.48 3.28 -2.85
CA SER A 11 6.47 2.55 -1.57
C SER A 11 7.57 1.50 -1.53
N ASP A 12 8.30 1.43 -0.42
CA ASP A 12 9.22 0.32 -0.10
C ASP A 12 8.51 -0.99 0.21
N LEU A 13 7.19 -0.93 0.43
CA LEU A 13 6.31 -2.07 0.72
C LEU A 13 5.48 -2.51 -0.50
N LEU A 14 5.79 -2.02 -1.70
CA LEU A 14 5.06 -2.33 -2.93
C LEU A 14 6.04 -2.77 -4.02
N THR A 15 5.92 -4.01 -4.46
CA THR A 15 6.77 -4.56 -5.52
C THR A 15 5.93 -4.82 -6.76
N ILE A 16 6.19 -4.06 -7.84
CA ILE A 16 5.53 -4.29 -9.14
C ILE A 16 6.36 -5.28 -9.94
N THR A 17 5.80 -6.46 -10.23
CA THR A 17 6.47 -7.49 -11.05
C THR A 17 6.16 -7.32 -12.54
N ASP A 18 6.91 -7.99 -13.40
CA ASP A 18 6.64 -7.98 -14.84
C ASP A 18 5.29 -8.63 -15.18
N GLU A 19 4.86 -9.64 -14.42
CA GLU A 19 3.54 -10.25 -14.55
C GLU A 19 2.42 -9.25 -14.24
N ASP A 20 2.58 -8.42 -13.20
CA ASP A 20 1.62 -7.35 -12.91
C ASP A 20 1.54 -6.37 -14.10
N ARG A 21 2.68 -6.09 -14.75
CA ARG A 21 2.77 -5.21 -15.93
C ARG A 21 1.99 -5.76 -17.12
N GLU A 22 2.07 -7.06 -17.34
CA GLU A 22 1.29 -7.74 -18.39
C GLU A 22 -0.21 -7.74 -18.09
N LEU A 23 -0.59 -7.92 -16.82
CA LEU A 23 -1.99 -7.88 -16.38
C LEU A 23 -2.58 -6.45 -16.38
N GLY A 24 -1.75 -5.42 -16.22
CA GLY A 24 -2.16 -4.02 -16.16
C GLY A 24 -2.79 -3.59 -14.82
N PHE A 25 -2.89 -4.51 -13.86
CA PHE A 25 -3.39 -4.24 -12.51
C PHE A 25 -2.71 -5.18 -11.51
N LYS A 26 -2.69 -4.75 -10.24
CA LYS A 26 -2.18 -5.55 -9.12
C LYS A 26 -3.18 -5.54 -7.96
N HIS A 27 -3.29 -6.66 -7.25
CA HIS A 27 -3.99 -6.72 -5.97
C HIS A 27 -3.09 -6.18 -4.86
N VAL A 28 -3.57 -5.16 -4.16
CA VAL A 28 -2.82 -4.41 -3.15
C VAL A 28 -3.70 -4.14 -1.94
N PHE A 29 -3.08 -3.91 -0.79
CA PHE A 29 -3.76 -3.28 0.33
C PHE A 29 -3.66 -1.77 0.23
N GLN A 30 -4.73 -1.09 0.59
CA GLN A 30 -4.76 0.35 0.75
C GLN A 30 -4.66 0.70 2.24
N THR A 31 -3.61 1.42 2.61
CA THR A 31 -3.30 1.75 4.01
C THR A 31 -3.71 3.18 4.38
N ARG A 32 -3.93 4.03 3.35
CA ARG A 32 -4.32 5.43 3.48
C ARG A 32 -5.42 5.79 2.49
N ILE A 33 -6.27 6.74 2.87
CA ILE A 33 -7.28 7.29 1.97
C ILE A 33 -6.64 8.08 0.82
N THR A 34 -7.19 7.95 -0.37
CA THR A 34 -6.87 8.78 -1.54
C THR A 34 -8.00 9.76 -1.81
N LYS A 35 -7.81 10.64 -2.79
CA LYS A 35 -8.87 11.55 -3.27
C LYS A 35 -10.10 10.78 -3.76
N GLU A 36 -9.90 9.57 -4.28
CA GLU A 36 -10.96 8.74 -4.86
C GLU A 36 -11.69 7.91 -3.80
N THR A 37 -11.04 7.64 -2.67
CA THR A 37 -11.58 6.79 -1.60
C THR A 37 -11.93 7.58 -0.33
N THR A 38 -12.19 8.89 -0.43
CA THR A 38 -12.52 9.74 0.74
C THR A 38 -13.81 9.33 1.45
N GLY A 39 -14.69 8.57 0.79
CA GLY A 39 -15.91 8.01 1.39
C GLY A 39 -15.70 6.71 2.17
N GLU A 40 -14.51 6.12 2.07
CA GLU A 40 -14.19 4.85 2.72
C GLU A 40 -13.72 5.03 4.16
N ARG A 41 -13.87 3.99 4.97
CA ARG A 41 -13.50 4.00 6.39
C ARG A 41 -12.14 3.34 6.62
N ILE A 42 -11.13 3.81 5.89
CA ILE A 42 -9.75 3.37 6.08
C ILE A 42 -9.08 4.31 7.09
N ARG A 43 -8.59 3.75 8.20
CA ARG A 43 -7.84 4.51 9.20
C ARG A 43 -6.74 3.66 9.82
N SER A 44 -5.51 4.13 9.64
CA SER A 44 -4.33 3.65 10.35
C SER A 44 -3.93 4.64 11.46
N PRO A 45 -3.18 4.22 12.48
CA PRO A 45 -2.57 5.11 13.45
C PRO A 45 -1.75 6.22 12.79
N MET A 46 -1.76 7.40 13.40
CA MET A 46 -1.05 8.56 12.88
C MET A 46 0.46 8.27 12.80
N GLY A 47 1.05 8.48 11.63
CA GLY A 47 2.48 8.26 11.40
C GLY A 47 2.87 6.80 11.11
N MET A 48 1.92 5.85 11.08
CA MET A 48 2.23 4.45 10.76
C MET A 48 2.65 4.25 9.31
N PHE A 49 1.98 4.91 8.36
CA PHE A 49 2.29 4.80 6.94
C PHE A 49 2.61 6.17 6.34
N THR A 50 3.67 6.25 5.53
CA THR A 50 4.02 7.45 4.76
C THR A 50 3.05 7.66 3.60
N LYS A 51 3.21 8.77 2.85
CA LYS A 51 2.32 9.04 1.70
C LYS A 51 2.63 8.06 0.57
N GLU A 52 3.89 7.70 0.44
CA GLU A 52 4.42 6.74 -0.51
C GLU A 52 3.83 5.36 -0.23
N GLN A 53 3.66 4.99 1.05
CA GLN A 53 3.08 3.72 1.49
C GLN A 53 1.55 3.65 1.43
N THR A 54 0.88 4.52 0.66
CA THR A 54 -0.59 4.52 0.50
C THR A 54 -1.12 3.16 0.00
N PHE A 55 -0.33 2.50 -0.84
CA PHE A 55 -0.55 1.14 -1.30
C PHE A 55 0.65 0.27 -0.93
N ILE A 56 0.36 -0.95 -0.50
CA ILE A 56 1.37 -1.97 -0.20
C ILE A 56 0.95 -3.29 -0.87
N ASP A 57 1.90 -4.20 -1.02
CA ASP A 57 1.63 -5.55 -1.51
C ASP A 57 0.53 -6.23 -0.67
N ASN A 58 -0.30 -7.05 -1.33
CA ASN A 58 -1.31 -7.88 -0.66
C ASN A 58 -0.64 -9.07 0.06
N ASP A 59 0.34 -8.76 0.90
CA ASP A 59 1.12 -9.70 1.69
C ASP A 59 0.89 -9.38 3.18
N CYS A 60 0.21 -10.32 3.85
CA CYS A 60 -0.08 -10.20 5.27
C CYS A 60 1.18 -10.23 6.13
N GLN A 61 2.22 -10.98 5.74
CA GLN A 61 3.46 -11.05 6.52
C GLN A 61 4.18 -9.71 6.48
N LEU A 62 4.27 -9.10 5.30
CA LEU A 62 4.86 -7.76 5.13
C LEU A 62 4.14 -6.72 6.00
N LEU A 63 2.81 -6.76 6.03
CA LEU A 63 2.00 -5.89 6.89
C LEU A 63 2.30 -6.14 8.38
N LEU A 64 2.34 -7.39 8.82
CA LEU A 64 2.60 -7.74 10.21
C LEU A 64 4.00 -7.32 10.67
N ASP A 65 5.01 -7.46 9.81
CA ASP A 65 6.38 -7.03 10.10
C ASP A 65 6.46 -5.51 10.24
N HIS A 66 5.77 -4.77 9.37
CA HIS A 66 5.67 -3.30 9.47
C HIS A 66 4.99 -2.87 10.77
N LEU A 67 3.89 -3.54 11.16
CA LEU A 67 3.20 -3.29 12.42
C LEU A 67 4.11 -3.59 13.62
N ALA A 68 4.78 -4.74 13.62
CA ALA A 68 5.70 -5.13 14.68
C ALA A 68 6.81 -4.08 14.84
N LYS A 69 7.40 -3.61 13.73
CA LYS A 69 8.41 -2.55 13.74
C LYS A 69 7.88 -1.22 14.26
N PHE A 70 6.67 -0.82 13.90
CA PHE A 70 6.06 0.43 14.36
C PHE A 70 5.78 0.39 15.88
N TYR A 71 5.33 -0.75 16.40
CA TYR A 71 4.97 -0.94 17.81
C TYR A 71 6.09 -1.48 18.70
N ALA A 72 7.25 -1.85 18.16
CA ALA A 72 8.40 -2.33 18.93
C ALA A 72 9.09 -1.23 19.78
N ASN A 73 8.54 -0.01 19.78
CA ASN A 73 8.96 1.10 20.64
C ASN A 73 8.23 1.10 21.98
#